data_AF-A0A2M7QKN9-F1
#
_entry.id   AF-A0A2M7QKN9-F1
#
_cell.length_a   1.000
_cell.length_b   1.000
_cell.length_c   1.000
_cell.angle_alpha   90.00
_cell.angle_beta   90.00
_cell.angle_gamma   90.00
#
_symmetry.space_group_name_H-M   'P 1'
#
loop_
_entity.id
_entity.type
_entity.pdbx_description
1 polymer ?
#
loop_
_entity_poly.entity_id
_entity_poly.type
_entity_poly.pdbx_seq_one_letter_code
_entity_poly.pdbx_strand_id
1 'polypeptide(L)' 'AVSAAAGAPYADRLLALPPFLLGEGEAAPGDLAAALRLTGWFLDRWAAPAFGLEAAPPARARLAARIGI' A
#
# COMPACT_ATOMS: atom_id res chain seq x y z
N ALA A 1 -12.46 -20.75 0.90
CA ALA A 1 -11.94 -20.37 -0.43
C ALA A 1 -11.55 -18.90 -0.41
N VAL A 2 -10.47 -18.50 -1.07
CA VAL A 2 -10.13 -17.07 -1.28
C VAL A 2 -10.94 -16.60 -2.48
N SER A 3 -12.09 -15.98 -2.22
CA SER A 3 -13.02 -15.50 -3.26
C SER A 3 -13.55 -14.12 -2.91
N ALA A 4 -14.03 -13.39 -3.91
CA ALA A 4 -14.66 -12.08 -3.70
C ALA A 4 -15.83 -12.16 -2.69
N ALA A 5 -16.67 -13.20 -2.80
CA ALA A 5 -17.79 -13.41 -1.89
C ALA A 5 -17.33 -13.64 -0.44
N ALA A 6 -16.28 -14.45 -0.23
CA ALA A 6 -15.71 -14.68 1.09
C ALA A 6 -14.98 -13.44 1.65
N GLY A 7 -14.47 -12.59 0.77
CA GLY A 7 -13.79 -11.33 1.11
C GLY A 7 -14.72 -10.15 1.39
N ALA A 8 -16.02 -10.24 1.04
CA ALA A 8 -16.98 -9.15 1.20
C ALA A 8 -17.03 -8.54 2.62
N PRO A 9 -16.93 -9.32 3.72
CA PRO A 9 -16.90 -8.76 5.08
C PRO A 9 -15.66 -7.91 5.41
N TYR A 10 -14.64 -7.92 4.55
CA TYR A 10 -13.39 -7.19 4.73
C TYR A 10 -13.22 -6.06 3.71
N ALA A 11 -14.22 -5.81 2.85
CA ALA A 11 -14.10 -4.89 1.73
C ALA A 11 -13.68 -3.48 2.15
N ASP A 12 -14.16 -3.01 3.31
CA ASP A 12 -13.82 -1.74 3.96
C ASP A 12 -12.36 -1.67 4.45
N ARG A 13 -11.71 -2.83 4.62
CA ARG A 13 -10.32 -2.97 5.08
C ARG A 13 -9.34 -3.22 3.94
N LEU A 14 -9.83 -3.46 2.72
CA LEU A 14 -8.98 -3.72 1.57
C LEU A 14 -8.32 -2.43 1.10
N LEU A 15 -7.02 -2.52 0.85
CA LEU A 15 -6.27 -1.46 0.18
C LEU A 15 -6.37 -1.69 -1.33
N ALA A 16 -6.56 -0.61 -2.09
CA ALA A 16 -6.57 -0.68 -3.54
C ALA A 16 -5.24 -1.25 -4.05
N LEU A 17 -5.31 -2.16 -5.03
CA LEU A 17 -4.17 -2.71 -5.76
C LEU A 17 -4.12 -2.11 -7.16
N PRO A 18 -3.27 -1.08 -7.39
CA PRO A 18 -3.12 -0.49 -8.72
C PRO A 18 -2.60 -1.52 -9.75
N PRO A 19 -3.18 -1.58 -10.98
CA PRO A 19 -2.79 -2.54 -12.01
C PRO A 19 -1.31 -2.49 -12.39
N PHE A 20 -0.70 -1.30 -12.40
CA PHE A 20 0.71 -1.15 -12.79
C PHE A 20 1.68 -1.91 -11.85
N LEU A 21 1.28 -2.18 -10.59
CA LEU A 21 2.07 -3.01 -9.66
C LEU A 21 2.08 -4.50 -10.04
N LEU A 22 1.11 -4.93 -10.86
CA LEU A 22 1.06 -6.25 -11.47
C LEU A 22 1.77 -6.29 -12.83
N GLY A 23 2.34 -5.16 -13.28
CA GLY A 23 2.84 -5.02 -14.66
C GLY A 23 1.71 -4.89 -15.69
N GLU A 24 0.49 -4.58 -15.24
CA GLU A 24 -0.68 -4.43 -16.09
C GLU A 24 -1.01 -2.94 -16.30
N GLY A 25 -0.88 -2.46 -17.54
CA GLY A 25 -1.23 -1.09 -17.89
C GLY A 25 -0.28 -0.02 -17.34
N GLU A 26 -0.58 1.24 -17.67
CA GLU A 26 0.15 2.41 -17.16
C GLU A 26 -0.51 2.96 -15.89
N ALA A 27 0.28 3.64 -15.06
CA ALA A 27 -0.23 4.29 -13.86
C ALA A 27 -1.15 5.47 -14.22
N ALA A 28 -2.36 5.48 -13.69
CA ALA A 28 -3.31 6.57 -13.81
C ALA A 28 -3.13 7.61 -12.68
N PRO A 29 -3.69 8.83 -12.82
CA PRO A 29 -3.76 9.78 -11.73
C PRO A 29 -4.38 9.16 -10.47
N GLY A 30 -3.67 9.23 -9.34
CA GLY A 30 -4.10 8.64 -8.07
C GLY A 30 -3.55 7.24 -7.78
N ASP A 31 -3.09 6.50 -8.81
CA ASP A 31 -2.54 5.15 -8.61
C ASP A 31 -1.25 5.18 -7.78
N LEU A 32 -0.40 6.19 -7.97
CA LEU A 32 0.80 6.36 -7.17
C LEU A 32 0.48 6.57 -5.69
N ALA A 33 -0.55 7.36 -5.39
CA ALA A 33 -1.04 7.58 -4.04
C ALA A 33 -1.57 6.28 -3.42
N ALA A 34 -2.37 5.52 -4.17
CA ALA A 34 -2.88 4.21 -3.73
C ALA A 34 -1.74 3.20 -3.50
N ALA A 35 -0.77 3.11 -4.41
CA ALA A 35 0.38 2.23 -4.31
C ALA A 35 1.25 2.54 -3.08
N LEU A 36 1.46 3.82 -2.79
CA LEU A 36 2.22 4.22 -1.61
C LEU A 36 1.46 3.92 -0.33
N ARG A 37 0.14 4.13 -0.26
CA ARG A 37 -0.67 3.69 0.90
C ARG A 37 -0.62 2.17 1.08
N LEU A 38 -0.81 1.41 0.00
CA LEU A 38 -0.75 -0.06 -0.01
C LEU A 38 0.58 -0.55 0.56
N THR A 39 1.69 -0.16 -0.06
CA THR A 39 3.03 -0.60 0.34
C THR A 39 3.42 -0.11 1.72
N GLY A 40 3.02 1.11 2.10
CA GLY A 40 3.26 1.67 3.43
C GLY A 40 2.71 0.81 4.55
N TRP A 41 1.47 0.33 4.40
CA TRP A 41 0.84 -0.53 5.39
C TRP A 41 1.69 -1.76 5.69
N PHE A 42 2.28 -2.38 4.66
CA PHE A 42 3.12 -3.56 4.85
C PHE A 42 4.52 -3.23 5.37
N LEU A 43 5.10 -2.12 4.90
CA LEU A 43 6.41 -1.67 5.34
C LEU A 43 6.41 -1.38 6.84
N ASP A 44 5.41 -0.66 7.32
CA ASP A 44 5.34 -0.28 8.74
C ASP A 44 4.93 -1.45 9.63
N ARG A 45 4.00 -2.30 9.19
CA ARG A 45 3.42 -3.35 10.04
C ARG A 45 4.17 -4.67 10.04
N TRP A 46 4.93 -4.96 8.98
CA TRP A 46 5.60 -6.26 8.82
C TRP A 46 7.09 -6.11 8.52
N ALA A 47 7.46 -5.29 7.53
CA ALA A 47 8.86 -5.24 7.09
C ALA A 47 9.77 -4.55 8.12
N ALA A 48 9.41 -3.35 8.60
CA ALA A 48 10.20 -2.62 9.60
C ALA A 48 10.43 -3.45 10.88
N PRO A 49 9.38 -4.05 11.50
CA PRO A 49 9.57 -4.96 12.64
C PRO A 49 10.48 -6.14 12.33
N ALA A 50 10.39 -6.74 11.13
CA ALA A 50 11.26 -7.85 10.74
C ALA A 50 12.75 -7.45 10.65
N PHE A 51 13.05 -6.17 10.47
CA PHE A 51 14.40 -5.60 10.50
C PHE A 51 14.77 -4.98 11.88
N GLY A 52 13.92 -5.13 12.90
CA GLY A 52 14.15 -4.54 14.23
C GLY A 52 13.97 -3.01 14.27
N LEU A 53 13.24 -2.45 13.30
CA LEU A 53 12.94 -1.03 13.22
C LEU A 53 11.53 -0.75 13.76
N GLU A 54 11.35 0.38 14.44
CA GLU A 54 10.03 0.80 14.93
C GLU A 54 9.08 1.25 13.81
N ALA A 55 9.63 1.75 12.70
CA ALA A 55 8.86 2.23 11.54
C ALA A 55 9.72 2.22 10.26
N ALA A 56 9.09 2.42 9.10
CA ALA A 56 9.81 2.62 7.84
C ALA A 56 10.73 3.87 7.89
N PRO A 57 11.78 3.94 7.05
CA PRO A 57 12.71 5.06 7.02
C PRO A 57 12.00 6.43 6.86
N PRO A 58 12.43 7.49 7.59
CA PRO A 58 11.78 8.81 7.55
C PRO A 58 11.69 9.46 6.16
N ALA A 59 12.55 9.04 5.22
CA ALA A 59 12.49 9.48 3.83
C ALA A 59 11.13 9.17 3.17
N ARG A 60 10.49 8.07 3.57
CA ARG A 60 9.18 7.68 3.07
C ARG A 60 8.09 8.66 3.49
N ALA A 61 8.06 9.03 4.77
CA ALA A 61 7.09 10.01 5.29
C ALA A 61 7.26 11.39 4.61
N ARG A 62 8.51 11.81 4.36
CA ARG A 62 8.78 13.04 3.61
C ARG A 62 8.26 13.00 2.18
N LEU A 63 8.41 11.86 1.49
CA LEU A 63 7.87 11.68 0.14
C LEU A 63 6.34 11.74 0.15
N ALA A 64 5.69 11.02 1.07
CA ALA A 64 4.23 10.98 1.24
C ALA A 64 3.65 12.40 1.43
N ALA A 65 4.24 13.19 2.33
CA ALA A 65 3.84 14.57 2.56
C ALA A 65 3.95 15.45 1.29
N ARG A 66 4.92 15.18 0.41
CA ARG A 66 5.15 15.97 -0.81
C ARG A 66 4.14 15.69 -1.91
N ILE A 67 3.53 14.51 -1.90
CA ILE A 67 2.53 14.05 -2.87
C ILE A 67 1.10 14.08 -2.30
N GLY A 68 0.91 14.55 -1.07
CA GLY A 68 -0.39 14.78 -0.45
C GLY A 68 -1.11 13.53 0.06
N ILE A 69 -0.37 12.53 0.56
CA ILE A 69 -0.94 11.32 1.17
C ILE A 69 -0.43 11.06 2.58
#